data_AF-A0A843KJ52-F1
#
_entry.id   AF-A0A843KJ52-F1
#
_cell.length_a   1.000
_cell.length_b   1.000
_cell.length_c   1.000
_cell.angle_alpha   90.00
_cell.angle_beta   90.00
_cell.angle_gamma   90.00
#
_symmetry.space_group_name_H-M   'P 1'
#
loop_
_entity.id
_entity.type
_entity.pdbx_description
1 polymer ?
#
loop_
_entity_poly.entity_id
_entity_poly.type
_entity_poly.pdbx_seq_one_letter_code
_entity_poly.pdbx_strand_id
1 'polypeptide(L)' 'TSRKALRTEGCVFGTGVKMTNVGEVYECEVCGNKVKVVEAGGGTLVCCGQDMNKVSG' A
#
# COMPACT_ATOMS: atom_id res chain seq x y z
N THR A 1 -3.57 0.85 36.14
CA THR A 1 -4.84 1.46 35.71
C THR A 1 -4.53 2.78 35.04
N SER A 2 -4.92 2.88 33.76
CA SER A 2 -4.88 4.10 32.93
C SER A 2 -3.52 4.77 32.76
N ARG A 3 -2.50 4.03 32.26
CA ARG A 3 -1.35 4.63 31.59
C ARG A 3 -1.83 5.27 30.29
N LYS A 4 -2.30 6.50 30.41
CA LYS A 4 -2.57 7.43 29.32
C LYS A 4 -1.22 7.75 28.66
N ALA A 5 -0.80 6.91 27.72
CA ALA A 5 0.40 7.11 26.93
C ALA A 5 0.11 8.20 25.89
N LEU A 6 0.83 9.31 26.08
CA LEU A 6 1.13 10.45 25.22
C LEU A 6 0.36 10.63 23.90
N ARG A 7 -0.13 11.86 23.73
CA ARG A 7 -0.39 12.50 22.43
C ARG A 7 0.91 12.53 21.62
N THR A 8 1.04 11.66 20.64
CA THR A 8 2.06 11.73 19.59
C THR A 8 1.46 12.48 18.39
N GLU A 9 1.84 13.75 18.23
CA GLU A 9 1.67 14.50 16.98
C GLU A 9 2.77 14.11 15.98
N GLY A 10 2.90 12.81 15.72
CA GLY A 10 3.87 12.23 14.79
C GLY A 10 3.19 11.07 14.09
N CYS A 11 3.30 11.04 12.77
CA CYS A 11 2.71 10.08 11.84
C CYS A 11 2.19 8.80 12.53
N VAL A 12 0.87 8.69 12.70
CA VAL A 12 0.21 7.51 13.27
C VAL A 12 0.33 6.40 12.23
N PHE A 13 1.49 5.74 12.15
CA PHE A 13 1.69 4.54 11.32
C PHE A 13 0.90 3.40 11.95
N GLY A 14 -0.40 3.38 11.67
CA GLY A 14 -1.29 2.25 11.91
C GLY A 14 -0.74 1.01 11.22
N THR A 15 -0.76 -0.10 11.93
CA THR A 15 -0.18 -1.41 11.60
C THR A 15 -0.91 -2.12 10.44
N GLY A 16 -1.03 -1.49 9.28
CA GLY A 16 -1.79 -1.97 8.12
C GLY A 16 -1.08 -1.76 6.79
N VAL A 17 0.24 -1.91 6.74
CA VAL A 17 1.02 -1.72 5.52
C VAL A 17 0.80 -2.92 4.59
N LYS A 18 0.12 -2.71 3.46
CA LYS A 18 0.00 -3.72 2.39
C LYS A 18 1.41 -3.96 1.83
N MET A 19 1.84 -5.22 1.76
CA MET A 19 3.16 -5.61 1.27
C MET A 19 3.06 -6.02 -0.20
N THR A 20 3.92 -5.46 -1.06
CA THR A 20 4.06 -5.90 -2.45
C THR A 20 5.23 -6.88 -2.58
N ASN A 21 5.07 -7.91 -3.40
CA ASN A 21 6.15 -8.87 -3.69
C ASN A 21 6.72 -8.66 -5.10
N VAL A 22 8.01 -8.95 -5.28
CA VAL A 22 8.66 -8.90 -6.59
C VAL A 22 7.96 -9.85 -7.56
N GLY A 23 7.72 -9.37 -8.78
CA GLY A 23 7.09 -10.13 -9.84
C GLY A 23 5.57 -10.03 -9.89
N GLU A 24 4.93 -9.45 -8.87
CA GLU A 24 3.49 -9.17 -8.91
C GLU A 24 3.17 -8.11 -9.96
N VAL A 25 2.03 -8.29 -10.63
CA VAL A 25 1.50 -7.33 -11.60
C VAL A 25 0.26 -6.68 -11.01
N TYR A 26 0.17 -5.36 -11.13
CA TYR A 26 -0.96 -4.56 -10.67
C TYR A 26 -1.54 -3.77 -11.84
N GLU A 27 -2.86 -3.61 -11.85
CA GLU A 27 -3.59 -2.85 -12.87
C GLU A 27 -4.49 -1.79 -12.23
N CYS A 28 -4.51 -0.61 -12.85
CA CYS A 28 -5.45 0.45 -12.52
C CYS A 28 -6.68 0.31 -13.42
N GLU A 29 -7.86 0.15 -12.82
CA GLU A 29 -9.14 0.02 -13.56
C GLU A 29 -9.63 1.35 -14.16
N VAL A 30 -9.05 2.49 -13.76
CA VAL A 30 -9.43 3.82 -14.27
C VAL A 30 -8.71 4.17 -15.56
N CYS A 31 -7.39 4.01 -15.59
CA CYS A 31 -6.54 4.40 -16.73
C CYS A 31 -6.01 3.21 -17.54
N GLY A 32 -6.13 1.97 -17.03
CA GLY A 32 -5.61 0.77 -17.68
C GLY A 32 -4.10 0.55 -17.51
N ASN A 33 -3.42 1.32 -16.66
CA ASN A 33 -1.99 1.16 -16.42
C ASN A 33 -1.69 -0.16 -15.71
N LYS A 34 -0.83 -0.98 -16.33
CA LYS A 34 -0.29 -2.21 -15.73
C LYS A 34 1.16 -1.98 -15.32
N VAL A 35 1.49 -2.28 -14.07
CA VAL A 35 2.84 -2.14 -13.51
C VAL A 35 3.29 -3.46 -12.90
N LYS A 36 4.58 -3.78 -13.05
CA LYS A 36 5.19 -4.96 -12.44
C LYS A 36 6.11 -4.53 -11.30
N VAL A 37 5.98 -5.19 -10.15
CA VAL A 37 6.84 -4.93 -8.99
C VAL A 37 8.23 -5.49 -9.25
N VAL A 38 9.23 -4.62 -9.27
CA VAL A 38 10.65 -4.99 -9.44
C VAL A 38 11.36 -5.22 -8.11
N GLU A 39 10.92 -4.52 -7.05
CA GLU A 39 11.44 -4.62 -5.69
C GLU A 39 10.28 -4.64 -4.71
N ALA A 40 10.36 -5.49 -3.70
CA ALA A 40 9.33 -5.63 -2.68
C ALA A 40 9.37 -4.43 -1.72
N GLY A 41 8.19 -3.91 -1.34
CA GLY A 41 8.08 -2.76 -0.45
C GLY A 41 6.82 -2.81 0.40
N GLY A 42 6.92 -2.19 1.59
CA GLY A 42 5.76 -1.95 2.43
C GLY A 42 5.04 -0.68 1.96
N GLY A 43 3.86 -0.83 1.36
CA GLY A 43 3.02 0.28 0.93
C GLY A 43 1.94 -0.16 -0.07
N THR A 44 0.83 0.57 -0.09
CA THR A 44 -0.21 0.36 -1.10
C THR A 44 0.13 1.11 -2.39
N LEU A 45 0.05 0.44 -3.54
CA LEU A 45 0.19 1.09 -4.84
C LEU A 45 -1.08 1.90 -5.15
N VAL A 46 -0.92 3.19 -5.40
CA VAL A 46 -2.03 4.10 -5.72
C VAL A 46 -1.83 4.70 -7.10
N CYS A 47 -2.83 4.59 -7.97
CA CYS A 47 -2.86 5.21 -9.29
C CYS A 47 -4.24 5.88 -9.50
N CYS A 48 -4.27 7.08 -10.06
CA CYS A 48 -5.51 7.87 -10.23
C CYS A 48 -6.30 8.11 -8.93
N GLY A 49 -5.62 8.13 -7.77
CA GLY A 49 -6.26 8.34 -6.46
C GLY A 49 -6.97 7.10 -5.88
N GLN A 50 -6.70 5.92 -6.45
CA GLN A 50 -7.27 4.64 -6.01
C GLN A 50 -6.17 3.60 -5.78
N ASP A 51 -6.42 2.65 -4.88
CA ASP A 51 -5.57 1.47 -4.71
C ASP A 51 -5.61 0.61 -5.98
N MET A 52 -4.44 0.19 -6.47
CA MET A 52 -4.34 -0.69 -7.62
C MET A 52 -4.71 -2.14 -7.28
N ASN A 53 -5.26 -2.88 -8.25
CA ASN A 53 -5.64 -4.29 -8.08
C ASN A 53 -4.56 -5.24 -8.60
N LYS A 54 -4.24 -6.29 -7.84
CA LYS A 54 -3.28 -7.32 -8.25
C LYS A 54 -3.89 -8.19 -9.35
N VAL A 55 -3.25 -8.22 -10.50
CA VAL A 55 -3.61 -9.08 -11.63
C VAL A 55 -2.79 -10.35 -11.52
N SER A 56 -3.37 -11.37 -10.89
CA SER A 56 -2.79 -12.71 -10.92
C SER A 56 -3.24 -13.36 -12.23
N GLY A 57 -2.37 -13.32 -13.24
CA GLY A 57 -2.54 -14.06 -14.49
C GLY A 57 -2.09 -15.51 -14.33
#